data_AF-A0A848HFR2-F1
#
_entry.id   AF-A0A848HFR2-F1
#
_cell.length_a   1.000
_cell.length_b   1.000
_cell.length_c   1.000
_cell.angle_alpha   90.00
_cell.angle_beta   90.00
_cell.angle_gamma   90.00
#
_symmetry.space_group_name_H-M   'P 1'
#
loop_
_entity.id
_entity.type
_entity.pdbx_description
1 polymer ?
#
loop_
_entity_poly.entity_id
_entity_poly.type
_entity_poly.pdbx_seq_one_letter_code
_entity_poly.pdbx_strand_id
1 'polypeptide(L)'
;MNMSAKFANITQPRHAAAMVLMATAIAVVATVFPLGASAADVSFRAAFDAAAVQDVVSISVPENDTLVFESGAYYSKGRRILISAKNARVDGDVRIGFYAPDDRPSPKQGVAATGATGGIRSCSRDRDGCDGDTGKAGDQGAKGDGGANASSLVFEIGELTGAGRVTLLAAGQSGGQGQKGGKGGRGGNGEKGAKRSCNAYGGTKAGPGNGGRGGNGGVSGAGGTGGSGGDGATITLSSNLLKSLEANTLAVDLNPASGGPGGERGDAGDPGAGGASGPGNNCGGGGSGGNYGDKGSVGTPGAEGKSGASGTLRYWNDAEEFVGAEPYKARLVFELEPVANRCDGRTWSEQVVTLQAGLMCSNRDLI
;
A
#
# COMPACT_ATOMS: atom_id res chain seq x y z
N MET A 1 -37.87 -26.61 -33.00
CA MET A 1 -38.09 -25.73 -31.83
C MET A 1 -37.33 -24.45 -32.08
N ASN A 2 -38.06 -23.36 -32.38
CA ASN A 2 -37.50 -22.05 -32.69
C ASN A 2 -37.05 -21.36 -31.40
N MET A 3 -35.80 -20.90 -31.34
CA MET A 3 -35.36 -19.91 -30.35
C MET A 3 -34.92 -18.64 -31.06
N SER A 4 -35.67 -17.59 -30.75
CA SER A 4 -35.60 -16.22 -31.27
C SER A 4 -34.51 -15.43 -30.54
N ALA A 5 -33.64 -14.78 -31.29
CA ALA A 5 -32.66 -13.82 -30.77
C ALA A 5 -33.32 -12.43 -30.64
N LYS A 6 -33.36 -11.88 -29.42
CA LYS A 6 -33.73 -10.49 -29.14
C LYS A 6 -32.48 -9.62 -29.23
N PHE A 7 -32.44 -8.71 -30.20
CA PHE A 7 -31.50 -7.59 -30.23
C PHE A 7 -31.99 -6.49 -29.28
N ALA A 8 -31.18 -6.15 -28.28
CA ALA A 8 -31.37 -4.97 -27.45
C ALA A 8 -30.68 -3.77 -28.11
N ASN A 9 -31.46 -2.71 -28.31
CA ASN A 9 -31.06 -1.46 -28.92
C ASN A 9 -30.27 -0.63 -27.90
N ILE A 10 -28.97 -0.41 -28.13
CA ILE A 10 -28.11 0.43 -27.27
C ILE A 10 -28.17 1.86 -27.81
N THR A 11 -28.94 2.71 -27.14
CA THR A 11 -28.96 4.16 -27.33
C THR A 11 -27.68 4.75 -26.72
N GLN A 12 -26.79 5.29 -27.57
CA GLN A 12 -25.65 6.08 -27.14
C GLN A 12 -26.11 7.50 -26.74
N PRO A 13 -25.73 8.04 -25.56
CA PRO A 13 -25.83 9.46 -25.30
C PRO A 13 -24.67 10.20 -25.98
N ARG A 14 -25.02 11.15 -26.85
CA ARG A 14 -24.11 12.17 -27.37
C ARG A 14 -23.76 13.13 -26.24
N HIS A 15 -22.62 12.92 -25.60
CA HIS A 15 -21.97 13.96 -24.80
C HIS A 15 -21.07 14.79 -25.71
N ALA A 16 -21.51 16.01 -25.98
CA ALA A 16 -20.69 17.05 -26.59
C ALA A 16 -19.48 17.30 -25.70
N ALA A 17 -18.29 17.00 -26.22
CA ALA A 17 -17.03 17.34 -25.59
C ALA A 17 -16.84 18.86 -25.66
N ALA A 18 -17.14 19.54 -24.55
CA ALA A 18 -16.63 20.89 -24.30
C ALA A 18 -15.13 20.77 -24.03
N MET A 19 -14.33 21.02 -25.07
CA MET A 19 -12.87 21.13 -24.99
C MET A 19 -12.53 22.42 -24.23
N VAL A 20 -12.47 22.34 -22.91
CA VAL A 20 -11.97 23.41 -22.05
C VAL A 20 -10.46 23.45 -22.21
N LEU A 21 -9.98 24.37 -23.04
CA LEU A 21 -8.57 24.74 -23.14
C LEU A 21 -8.23 25.49 -21.83
N MET A 22 -7.81 24.76 -20.80
CA MET A 22 -7.21 25.39 -19.61
C MET A 22 -5.86 25.96 -20.04
N ALA A 23 -5.82 27.28 -20.26
CA ALA A 23 -4.58 28.03 -20.33
C ALA A 23 -3.92 27.97 -18.95
N THR A 24 -3.02 27.01 -18.76
CA THR A 24 -2.13 26.96 -17.59
C THR A 24 -1.29 28.22 -17.63
N ALA A 25 -1.49 29.10 -16.65
CA ALA A 25 -0.64 30.26 -16.45
C ALA A 25 0.75 29.76 -16.03
N ILE A 26 1.63 29.56 -17.02
CA ILE A 26 3.06 29.39 -16.78
C ILE A 26 3.52 30.73 -16.22
N ALA A 27 3.69 30.80 -14.90
CA ALA A 27 4.39 31.91 -14.27
C ALA A 27 5.87 31.80 -14.67
N VAL A 28 6.20 32.32 -15.85
CA VAL A 28 7.57 32.61 -16.23
C VAL A 28 8.01 33.73 -15.29
N VAL A 29 8.78 33.40 -14.26
CA VAL A 29 9.46 34.40 -13.45
C VAL A 29 10.52 35.04 -14.34
N ALA A 30 10.11 36.05 -15.09
CA ALA A 30 10.98 36.86 -15.92
C ALA A 30 11.80 37.77 -15.00
N THR A 31 13.00 37.33 -14.65
CA THR A 31 14.00 38.20 -14.02
C THR A 31 14.44 39.25 -15.04
N VAL A 32 14.28 40.52 -14.67
CA VAL A 32 14.77 41.68 -15.42
C VAL A 32 16.31 41.66 -15.39
N PHE A 33 16.96 41.29 -16.49
CA PHE A 33 18.43 41.24 -16.57
C PHE A 33 19.03 42.52 -17.19
N PRO A 34 20.03 43.14 -16.55
CA PRO A 34 20.85 44.19 -17.17
C PRO A 34 21.76 43.60 -18.26
N LEU A 35 21.89 44.30 -19.38
CA LEU A 35 22.75 43.96 -20.51
C LEU A 35 24.23 44.01 -20.08
N GLY A 36 24.85 42.83 -19.97
CA GLY A 36 26.26 42.66 -19.58
C GLY A 36 26.52 41.57 -18.52
N ALA A 37 25.56 40.68 -18.25
CA ALA A 37 25.67 39.70 -17.18
C ALA A 37 26.65 38.56 -17.52
N SER A 38 27.69 38.41 -16.68
CA SER A 38 28.43 37.15 -16.55
C SER A 38 27.46 36.00 -16.27
N ALA A 39 27.79 34.79 -16.73
CA ALA A 39 27.13 33.54 -16.37
C ALA A 39 26.70 33.55 -14.89
N ALA A 40 25.40 33.49 -14.61
CA ALA A 40 24.89 33.51 -13.26
C ALA A 40 24.79 32.08 -12.70
N ASP A 41 25.15 31.91 -11.43
CA ASP A 41 24.86 30.69 -10.69
C ASP A 41 23.39 30.74 -10.23
N VAL A 42 22.59 29.77 -10.68
CA VAL A 42 21.18 29.61 -10.30
C VAL A 42 21.06 28.51 -9.26
N SER A 43 20.62 28.85 -8.05
CA SER A 43 20.38 27.89 -6.96
C SER A 43 19.25 26.93 -7.33
N PHE A 44 19.52 25.62 -7.33
CA PHE A 44 18.51 24.59 -7.50
C PHE A 44 17.48 24.64 -6.38
N ARG A 45 17.91 24.81 -5.13
CA ARG A 45 17.01 24.94 -3.99
C ARG A 45 16.00 26.07 -4.18
N ALA A 46 16.48 27.27 -4.50
CA ALA A 46 15.60 28.43 -4.70
C ALA A 46 14.62 28.21 -5.85
N ALA A 47 15.09 27.64 -6.97
CA ALA A 47 14.24 27.33 -8.11
C ALA A 47 13.18 26.27 -7.78
N PHE A 48 13.55 25.22 -7.05
CA PHE A 48 12.65 24.16 -6.62
C PHE A 48 11.57 24.68 -5.67
N ASP A 49 11.95 25.47 -4.65
CA ASP A 49 11.02 26.06 -3.70
C ASP A 49 10.03 27.02 -4.39
N ALA A 50 10.49 27.79 -5.39
CA ALA A 50 9.63 28.66 -6.19
C ALA A 50 8.63 27.87 -7.07
N ALA A 51 9.06 26.73 -7.61
CA ALA A 51 8.21 25.86 -8.42
C ALA A 51 7.30 24.94 -7.58
N ALA A 52 7.55 24.81 -6.27
CA ALA A 52 6.85 23.90 -5.38
C ALA A 52 5.38 24.24 -5.11
N VAL A 53 4.82 25.30 -5.70
CA VAL A 53 3.38 25.63 -5.66
C VAL A 53 2.62 25.23 -6.93
N GLN A 54 3.32 24.81 -7.98
CA GLN A 54 2.72 24.47 -9.28
C GLN A 54 2.40 22.97 -9.38
N ASP A 55 1.57 22.55 -10.32
CA ASP A 55 1.29 21.13 -10.57
C ASP A 55 2.49 20.38 -11.17
N VAL A 56 3.42 21.14 -11.79
CA VAL A 56 4.66 20.64 -12.38
C VAL A 56 5.82 21.45 -11.81
N VAL A 57 6.83 20.77 -11.28
CA VAL A 57 8.08 21.40 -10.86
C VAL A 57 8.94 21.59 -12.10
N SER A 58 8.87 22.77 -12.72
CA SER A 58 9.61 23.09 -13.95
C SER A 58 10.74 24.08 -13.66
N ILE A 59 11.97 23.62 -13.88
CA ILE A 59 13.19 24.41 -13.70
C ILE A 59 13.92 24.42 -15.04
N SER A 60 14.05 25.61 -15.63
CA SER A 60 14.79 25.82 -16.87
C SER A 60 15.80 26.95 -16.65
N VAL A 61 17.07 26.65 -16.91
CA VAL A 61 18.17 27.60 -16.74
C VAL A 61 18.70 28.01 -18.12
N PRO A 62 18.87 29.32 -18.39
CA PRO A 62 19.43 29.80 -19.65
C PRO A 62 20.79 29.17 -19.99
N GLU A 63 21.11 29.06 -21.28
CA GLU A 63 22.33 28.38 -21.74
C GLU A 63 23.64 28.93 -21.17
N ASN A 64 23.67 30.23 -20.82
CA ASN A 64 24.85 30.89 -20.31
C ASN A 64 24.99 30.77 -18.79
N ASP A 65 23.96 30.28 -18.10
CA ASP A 65 23.92 30.19 -16.65
C ASP A 65 24.27 28.76 -16.19
N THR A 66 24.62 28.62 -14.91
CA THR A 66 24.93 27.32 -14.30
C THR A 66 23.90 26.98 -13.24
N LEU A 67 23.22 25.85 -13.38
CA LEU A 67 22.36 25.31 -12.32
C LEU A 67 23.23 24.71 -11.21
N VAL A 68 23.15 25.25 -10.01
CA VAL A 68 23.94 24.80 -8.86
C VAL A 68 23.09 23.91 -7.96
N PHE A 69 23.49 22.65 -7.84
CA PHE A 69 22.88 21.67 -6.95
C PHE A 69 23.56 21.72 -5.58
N GLU A 70 22.86 22.29 -4.59
CA GLU A 70 23.31 22.31 -3.20
C GLU A 70 22.79 21.09 -2.43
N SER A 71 23.61 20.59 -1.49
CA SER A 71 23.27 19.47 -0.62
C SER A 71 21.85 19.57 -0.05
N GLY A 72 21.05 18.52 -0.23
CA GLY A 72 19.66 18.54 0.19
C GLY A 72 18.83 17.39 -0.35
N ALA A 73 17.58 17.32 0.14
CA ALA A 73 16.59 16.38 -0.35
C ALA A 73 15.34 17.15 -0.79
N TYR A 74 14.92 16.92 -2.04
CA TYR A 74 13.91 17.70 -2.73
C TYR A 74 12.82 16.75 -3.23
N TYR A 75 11.61 16.91 -2.68
CA TYR A 75 10.49 16.02 -2.94
C TYR A 75 9.30 16.78 -3.53
N SER A 76 8.82 16.34 -4.70
CA SER A 76 7.74 17.02 -5.42
C SER A 76 6.34 16.69 -4.91
N LYS A 77 6.18 15.76 -3.96
CA LYS A 77 4.90 15.19 -3.52
C LYS A 77 4.10 14.58 -4.68
N GLY A 78 4.77 13.76 -5.50
CA GLY A 78 4.15 13.06 -6.62
C GLY A 78 4.04 13.84 -7.92
N ARG A 79 4.35 15.14 -7.92
CA ARG A 79 4.24 15.99 -9.10
C ARG A 79 5.35 15.71 -10.12
N ARG A 80 5.05 15.99 -11.39
CA ARG A 80 6.02 15.90 -12.47
C ARG A 80 7.18 16.85 -12.24
N ILE A 81 8.39 16.40 -12.53
CA ILE A 81 9.63 17.19 -12.42
C ILE A 81 10.23 17.35 -13.82
N LEU A 82 10.55 18.58 -14.20
CA LEU A 82 11.22 18.95 -15.44
C LEU A 82 12.41 19.82 -15.07
N ILE A 83 13.61 19.32 -15.31
CA ILE A 83 14.86 20.06 -15.06
C ILE A 83 15.62 20.12 -16.37
N SER A 84 15.88 21.32 -16.86
CA SER A 84 16.60 21.58 -18.09
C SER A 84 17.67 22.65 -17.88
N ALA A 85 18.93 22.32 -18.14
CA ALA A 85 20.05 23.26 -18.08
C ALA A 85 21.20 22.80 -18.99
N LYS A 86 21.87 23.74 -19.65
CA LYS A 86 23.06 23.41 -20.43
C LYS A 86 24.23 23.02 -19.54
N ASN A 87 24.46 23.79 -18.48
CA ASN A 87 25.53 23.57 -17.51
C ASN A 87 24.94 23.40 -16.11
N ALA A 88 25.42 22.41 -15.38
CA ALA A 88 25.13 22.23 -13.98
C ALA A 88 26.38 21.90 -13.17
N ARG A 89 26.40 22.37 -11.92
CA ARG A 89 27.46 22.11 -10.95
C ARG A 89 26.86 21.49 -9.69
N VAL A 90 27.47 20.42 -9.21
CA VAL A 90 27.04 19.68 -8.02
C VAL A 90 28.01 19.94 -6.88
N ASP A 91 27.58 20.78 -5.94
CA ASP A 91 28.41 21.24 -4.82
C ASP A 91 28.31 20.29 -3.61
N GLY A 92 27.35 19.35 -3.60
CA GLY A 92 27.26 18.30 -2.57
C GLY A 92 26.24 17.20 -2.88
N ASP A 93 25.79 16.48 -1.85
CA ASP A 93 24.91 15.31 -2.02
C ASP A 93 23.44 15.74 -2.13
N VAL A 94 22.86 15.50 -3.29
CA VAL A 94 21.50 15.92 -3.65
C VAL A 94 20.62 14.71 -3.91
N ARG A 95 19.43 14.70 -3.30
CA ARG A 95 18.38 13.71 -3.58
C ARG A 95 17.18 14.41 -4.18
N ILE A 96 16.74 13.95 -5.34
CA ILE A 96 15.56 14.49 -6.02
C ILE A 96 14.57 13.35 -6.21
N GLY A 97 13.36 13.51 -5.71
CA GLY A 97 12.35 12.46 -5.79
C GLY A 97 10.92 12.98 -5.72
N PHE A 98 9.98 12.04 -5.68
CA PHE A 98 8.55 12.36 -5.62
C PHE A 98 8.05 12.40 -4.19
N TYR A 99 8.39 11.42 -3.38
CA TYR A 99 7.96 11.33 -1.98
C TYR A 99 9.14 11.08 -1.07
N ALA A 100 9.09 11.62 0.14
CA ALA A 100 10.07 11.29 1.16
C ALA A 100 9.92 9.81 1.57
N PRO A 101 11.00 9.11 1.97
CA PRO A 101 10.93 7.68 2.33
C PRO A 101 9.93 7.34 3.46
N ASP A 102 9.59 8.31 4.30
CA ASP A 102 8.65 8.20 5.40
C ASP A 102 7.23 8.71 5.07
N ASP A 103 7.05 9.35 3.92
CA ASP A 103 5.76 9.88 3.47
C ASP A 103 4.80 8.73 3.14
N ARG A 104 3.68 8.73 3.86
CA ARG A 104 2.64 7.69 3.79
C ARG A 104 1.28 8.31 4.08
N PRO A 105 0.19 7.74 3.53
CA PRO A 105 -1.16 8.06 3.97
C PRO A 105 -1.32 7.87 5.48
N SER A 106 -2.17 8.70 6.09
CA SER A 106 -2.48 8.55 7.52
C SER A 106 -3.02 7.14 7.81
N PRO A 107 -2.63 6.53 8.95
CA PRO A 107 -3.20 5.25 9.37
C PRO A 107 -4.72 5.29 9.42
N LYS A 108 -5.38 4.18 9.07
CA LYS A 108 -6.83 4.05 9.31
C LYS A 108 -7.10 4.08 10.81
N GLN A 109 -7.75 5.15 11.25
CA GLN A 109 -8.08 5.41 12.66
C GLN A 109 -9.11 4.40 13.20
N GLY A 110 -9.07 4.20 14.51
CA GLY A 110 -10.06 3.41 15.25
C GLY A 110 -9.81 1.90 15.25
N VAL A 111 -10.78 1.19 15.82
CA VAL A 111 -10.81 -0.26 15.98
C VAL A 111 -12.06 -0.78 15.29
N ALA A 112 -11.96 -1.90 14.57
CA ALA A 112 -13.14 -2.52 13.97
C ALA A 112 -14.17 -2.96 15.04
N ALA A 113 -15.39 -3.27 14.61
CA ALA A 113 -16.49 -3.50 15.53
C ALA A 113 -16.22 -4.69 16.47
N THR A 114 -16.63 -4.53 17.73
CA THR A 114 -16.55 -5.59 18.73
C THR A 114 -17.65 -6.62 18.48
N GLY A 115 -17.31 -7.91 18.62
CA GLY A 115 -18.29 -8.98 18.49
C GLY A 115 -19.42 -8.85 19.52
N ALA A 116 -20.62 -9.26 19.12
CA ALA A 116 -21.76 -9.27 20.03
C ALA A 116 -21.54 -10.22 21.23
N THR A 117 -22.06 -9.84 22.39
CA THR A 117 -22.05 -10.69 23.58
C THR A 117 -22.94 -11.92 23.36
N GLY A 118 -22.50 -13.09 23.82
CA GLY A 118 -23.27 -14.32 23.78
C GLY A 118 -24.55 -14.21 24.60
N GLY A 119 -25.64 -14.76 24.08
CA GLY A 119 -26.89 -14.88 24.81
C GLY A 119 -26.86 -16.01 25.84
N ILE A 120 -28.02 -16.36 26.35
CA ILE A 120 -28.22 -17.61 27.08
C ILE A 120 -28.68 -18.65 26.07
N ARG A 121 -28.07 -19.84 26.10
CA ARG A 121 -28.51 -20.94 25.23
C ARG A 121 -29.91 -21.37 25.63
N SER A 122 -30.84 -21.41 24.68
CA SER A 122 -32.15 -22.02 24.93
C SER A 122 -31.96 -23.50 25.26
N CYS A 123 -32.25 -23.90 26.49
CA CYS A 123 -32.24 -25.30 26.91
C CYS A 123 -33.61 -25.72 27.45
N SER A 124 -33.92 -27.02 27.39
CA SER A 124 -35.07 -27.57 28.10
C SER A 124 -34.94 -27.20 29.58
N ARG A 125 -36.03 -26.79 30.21
CA ARG A 125 -36.08 -26.40 31.63
C ARG A 125 -35.94 -27.62 32.55
N ASP A 126 -34.88 -28.38 32.34
CA ASP A 126 -34.37 -29.26 33.37
C ASP A 126 -34.02 -28.42 34.59
N ARG A 127 -33.78 -29.09 35.71
CA ARG A 127 -33.52 -28.37 36.96
C ARG A 127 -32.18 -27.64 36.91
N ASP A 128 -31.27 -28.03 36.03
CA ASP A 128 -29.99 -27.35 35.83
C ASP A 128 -30.17 -26.06 35.01
N GLY A 129 -29.34 -25.06 35.28
CA GLY A 129 -29.34 -23.81 34.53
C GLY A 129 -28.75 -24.01 33.14
N CYS A 130 -29.27 -23.29 32.14
CA CYS A 130 -28.73 -23.31 30.79
C CYS A 130 -27.32 -22.71 30.71
N ASP A 131 -26.48 -23.26 29.85
CA ASP A 131 -25.18 -22.68 29.56
C ASP A 131 -25.33 -21.33 28.82
N GLY A 132 -24.35 -20.44 28.99
CA GLY A 132 -24.21 -19.24 28.18
C GLY A 132 -23.74 -19.58 26.77
N ASP A 133 -24.16 -18.80 25.78
CA ASP A 133 -23.67 -18.91 24.41
C ASP A 133 -22.29 -18.27 24.25
N THR A 134 -21.53 -18.74 23.28
CA THR A 134 -20.25 -18.15 22.89
C THR A 134 -20.45 -16.74 22.33
N GLY A 135 -19.58 -15.81 22.73
CA GLY A 135 -19.51 -14.47 22.14
C GLY A 135 -19.19 -14.52 20.65
N LYS A 136 -19.70 -13.56 19.87
CA LYS A 136 -19.40 -13.49 18.43
C LYS A 136 -17.97 -13.00 18.20
N ALA A 137 -17.41 -13.32 17.04
CA ALA A 137 -16.09 -12.83 16.66
C ALA A 137 -16.11 -11.30 16.50
N GLY A 138 -14.97 -10.65 16.73
CA GLY A 138 -14.76 -9.26 16.35
C GLY A 138 -14.54 -9.12 14.84
N ASP A 139 -14.85 -7.95 14.30
CA ASP A 139 -14.72 -7.70 12.86
C ASP A 139 -13.26 -7.52 12.45
N GLN A 140 -12.94 -7.85 11.19
CA GLN A 140 -11.63 -7.54 10.62
C GLN A 140 -11.44 -6.02 10.48
N GLY A 141 -10.22 -5.54 10.72
CA GLY A 141 -9.84 -4.16 10.43
C GLY A 141 -9.95 -3.81 8.94
N ALA A 142 -10.30 -2.56 8.64
CA ALA A 142 -10.26 -2.02 7.28
C ALA A 142 -8.83 -1.99 6.70
N LYS A 143 -8.72 -2.17 5.38
CA LYS A 143 -7.45 -2.03 4.64
C LYS A 143 -6.91 -0.60 4.71
N GLY A 144 -5.59 -0.46 4.80
CA GLY A 144 -4.87 0.81 4.72
C GLY A 144 -4.99 1.49 3.35
N ASP A 145 -4.85 2.81 3.31
CA ASP A 145 -4.91 3.57 2.07
C ASP A 145 -3.69 3.30 1.19
N GLY A 146 -3.89 3.17 -0.13
CA GLY A 146 -2.78 3.03 -1.07
C GLY A 146 -1.93 4.29 -1.11
N GLY A 147 -0.62 4.12 -1.30
CA GLY A 147 0.28 5.20 -1.63
C GLY A 147 0.02 5.72 -3.04
N ALA A 148 0.21 7.02 -3.25
CA ALA A 148 0.10 7.64 -4.55
C ALA A 148 1.30 7.30 -5.45
N ASN A 149 1.05 7.11 -6.73
CA ASN A 149 2.08 6.86 -7.73
C ASN A 149 2.98 8.09 -7.91
N ALA A 150 4.24 7.84 -8.28
CA ALA A 150 5.12 8.88 -8.77
C ALA A 150 4.77 9.25 -10.23
N SER A 151 4.96 10.53 -10.59
CA SER A 151 4.77 10.99 -11.97
C SER A 151 6.05 10.75 -12.79
N SER A 152 6.35 11.59 -13.79
CA SER A 152 7.58 11.51 -14.57
C SER A 152 8.62 12.55 -14.13
N LEU A 153 9.89 12.20 -14.30
CA LEU A 153 11.02 13.09 -14.11
C LEU A 153 11.78 13.19 -15.43
N VAL A 154 11.96 14.40 -15.95
CA VAL A 154 12.86 14.68 -17.08
C VAL A 154 14.05 15.45 -16.55
N PHE A 155 15.24 14.89 -16.75
CA PHE A 155 16.52 15.43 -16.30
C PHE A 155 17.41 15.67 -17.52
N GLU A 156 17.30 16.86 -18.07
CA GLU A 156 17.98 17.30 -19.28
C GLU A 156 19.13 18.23 -18.87
N ILE A 157 20.31 17.64 -18.65
CA ILE A 157 21.51 18.40 -18.32
C ILE A 157 22.55 18.15 -19.40
N GLY A 158 23.08 19.22 -19.98
CA GLY A 158 24.14 19.14 -21.00
C GLY A 158 25.46 18.65 -20.41
N GLU A 159 25.98 19.38 -19.41
CA GLU A 159 27.19 19.02 -18.68
C GLU A 159 26.94 19.08 -17.16
N LEU A 160 27.33 18.01 -16.45
CA LEU A 160 27.26 17.91 -15.00
C LEU A 160 28.67 17.89 -14.43
N THR A 161 29.05 18.94 -13.71
CA THR A 161 30.37 19.11 -13.09
C THR A 161 30.27 19.15 -11.56
N GLY A 162 31.42 19.18 -10.87
CA GLY A 162 31.47 19.27 -9.40
C GLY A 162 31.85 17.95 -8.72
N ALA A 163 32.06 18.03 -7.41
CA ALA A 163 32.51 16.90 -6.60
C ALA A 163 31.35 16.17 -5.88
N GLY A 164 30.16 16.76 -5.88
CA GLY A 164 28.98 16.17 -5.25
C GLY A 164 28.31 15.08 -6.09
N ARG A 165 27.19 14.57 -5.59
CA ARG A 165 26.43 13.48 -6.21
C ARG A 165 24.95 13.81 -6.27
N VAL A 166 24.33 13.56 -7.42
CA VAL A 166 22.88 13.63 -7.59
C VAL A 166 22.29 12.23 -7.57
N THR A 167 21.29 11.99 -6.74
CA THR A 167 20.51 10.75 -6.70
C THR A 167 19.06 11.05 -7.06
N LEU A 168 18.59 10.46 -8.15
CA LEU A 168 17.19 10.54 -8.60
C LEU A 168 16.41 9.35 -8.04
N LEU A 169 15.33 9.62 -7.32
CA LEU A 169 14.50 8.62 -6.65
C LEU A 169 13.17 8.49 -7.41
N ALA A 170 12.93 7.32 -8.00
CA ALA A 170 11.71 7.05 -8.75
C ALA A 170 10.53 6.64 -7.86
N ALA A 171 10.75 6.27 -6.60
CA ALA A 171 9.71 5.68 -5.75
C ALA A 171 8.44 6.55 -5.64
N GLY A 172 7.28 5.88 -5.71
CA GLY A 172 5.99 6.44 -5.31
C GLY A 172 5.90 6.65 -3.78
N GLN A 173 4.70 6.93 -3.30
CA GLN A 173 4.44 7.06 -1.86
C GLN A 173 4.29 5.66 -1.23
N SER A 174 4.78 5.47 -0.01
CA SER A 174 4.53 4.22 0.72
C SER A 174 3.04 4.04 1.05
N GLY A 175 2.59 2.79 1.17
CA GLY A 175 1.21 2.50 1.58
C GLY A 175 0.93 2.89 3.03
N GLY A 176 -0.35 3.19 3.32
CA GLY A 176 -0.84 3.48 4.67
C GLY A 176 -1.07 2.23 5.52
N GLN A 177 -1.03 2.39 6.84
CA GLN A 177 -1.27 1.30 7.79
C GLN A 177 -2.73 0.83 7.79
N GLY A 178 -2.96 -0.48 7.88
CA GLY A 178 -4.29 -1.07 8.08
C GLY A 178 -4.88 -0.80 9.47
N GLN A 179 -6.22 -0.89 9.58
CA GLN A 179 -6.92 -0.65 10.84
C GLN A 179 -6.73 -1.82 11.83
N LYS A 180 -6.77 -1.54 13.14
CA LYS A 180 -6.82 -2.58 14.17
C LYS A 180 -8.12 -3.40 14.09
N GLY A 181 -8.01 -4.72 14.24
CA GLY A 181 -9.15 -5.65 14.32
C GLY A 181 -10.01 -5.46 15.56
N GLY A 182 -11.27 -5.88 15.49
CA GLY A 182 -12.27 -5.72 16.55
C GLY A 182 -12.07 -6.67 17.72
N LYS A 183 -12.48 -6.27 18.92
CA LYS A 183 -12.47 -7.17 20.09
C LYS A 183 -13.49 -8.29 19.88
N GLY A 184 -13.19 -9.51 20.34
CA GLY A 184 -14.18 -10.58 20.40
C GLY A 184 -15.30 -10.25 21.39
N GLY A 185 -16.52 -10.72 21.13
CA GLY A 185 -17.65 -10.53 22.03
C GLY A 185 -17.48 -11.30 23.33
N ARG A 186 -18.04 -10.80 24.42
CA ARG A 186 -18.03 -11.54 25.69
C ARG A 186 -18.90 -12.79 25.57
N GLY A 187 -18.54 -13.88 26.24
CA GLY A 187 -19.43 -15.04 26.40
C GLY A 187 -20.66 -14.71 27.24
N GLY A 188 -21.79 -15.36 26.95
CA GLY A 188 -23.01 -15.24 27.73
C GLY A 188 -22.85 -15.85 29.11
N ASN A 189 -23.58 -15.34 30.10
CA ASN A 189 -23.55 -15.96 31.44
C ASN A 189 -24.40 -17.23 31.45
N GLY A 190 -23.98 -18.23 32.22
CA GLY A 190 -24.81 -19.40 32.51
C GLY A 190 -25.95 -19.05 33.45
N GLU A 191 -27.08 -19.74 33.32
CA GLU A 191 -28.23 -19.56 34.19
C GLU A 191 -28.08 -20.30 35.52
N LYS A 192 -28.84 -19.84 36.50
CA LYS A 192 -28.89 -20.44 37.82
C LYS A 192 -29.66 -21.77 37.81
N GLY A 193 -29.17 -22.75 38.55
CA GLY A 193 -29.91 -24.01 38.79
C GLY A 193 -31.18 -23.83 39.65
N ALA A 194 -32.13 -24.73 39.50
CA ALA A 194 -33.39 -24.74 40.23
C ALA A 194 -33.22 -25.13 41.70
N LYS A 195 -34.01 -24.52 42.58
CA LYS A 195 -34.04 -24.83 44.02
C LYS A 195 -34.52 -26.26 44.29
N ARG A 196 -33.90 -26.97 45.24
CA ARG A 196 -34.35 -28.29 45.73
C ARG A 196 -35.84 -28.26 46.16
N SER A 197 -36.62 -29.22 45.68
CA SER A 197 -38.03 -29.37 46.06
C SER A 197 -38.19 -30.50 47.06
N CYS A 198 -38.90 -30.23 48.17
CA CYS A 198 -39.21 -31.22 49.19
C CYS A 198 -40.70 -31.58 49.15
N ASN A 199 -41.05 -32.78 49.61
CA ASN A 199 -42.43 -33.14 49.92
C ASN A 199 -42.78 -32.70 51.36
N ALA A 200 -44.07 -32.81 51.72
CA ALA A 200 -44.56 -32.38 53.02
C ALA A 200 -43.94 -33.15 54.22
N TYR A 201 -43.38 -34.34 53.97
CA TYR A 201 -42.79 -35.21 54.99
C TYR A 201 -41.25 -35.13 55.05
N GLY A 202 -40.65 -34.11 54.45
CA GLY A 202 -39.20 -33.91 54.48
C GLY A 202 -38.40 -34.78 53.49
N GLY A 203 -39.06 -35.58 52.66
CA GLY A 203 -38.44 -36.31 51.56
C GLY A 203 -38.13 -35.41 50.36
N THR A 204 -37.08 -35.72 49.60
CA THR A 204 -36.73 -34.97 48.38
C THR A 204 -37.71 -35.32 47.26
N LYS A 205 -38.49 -34.34 46.78
CA LYS A 205 -39.34 -34.48 45.58
C LYS A 205 -38.50 -34.33 44.31
N ALA A 206 -37.51 -33.44 44.33
CA ALA A 206 -36.55 -33.28 43.26
C ALA A 206 -35.27 -32.58 43.78
N GLY A 207 -34.11 -33.07 43.36
CA GLY A 207 -32.80 -32.54 43.76
C GLY A 207 -32.58 -31.08 43.33
N PRO A 208 -31.62 -30.34 43.91
CA PRO A 208 -31.25 -29.03 43.38
C PRO A 208 -30.66 -29.19 41.97
N GLY A 209 -30.77 -28.15 41.16
CA GLY A 209 -30.04 -28.10 39.90
C GLY A 209 -28.68 -27.45 40.04
N ASN A 210 -27.79 -27.76 39.11
CA ASN A 210 -26.51 -27.10 38.94
C ASN A 210 -26.67 -25.79 38.16
N GLY A 211 -25.75 -24.84 38.35
CA GLY A 211 -25.67 -23.67 37.48
C GLY A 211 -25.09 -24.05 36.12
N GLY A 212 -25.58 -23.42 35.05
CA GLY A 212 -25.05 -23.60 33.70
C GLY A 212 -23.64 -23.00 33.57
N ARG A 213 -22.83 -23.56 32.69
CA ARG A 213 -21.50 -23.00 32.39
C ARG A 213 -21.64 -21.65 31.69
N GLY A 214 -20.74 -20.71 31.97
CA GLY A 214 -20.62 -19.50 31.15
C GLY A 214 -20.17 -19.84 29.72
N GLY A 215 -20.66 -19.07 28.75
CA GLY A 215 -20.25 -19.19 27.36
C GLY A 215 -18.81 -18.71 27.15
N ASN A 216 -18.15 -19.21 26.13
CA ASN A 216 -16.79 -18.79 25.80
C ASN A 216 -16.77 -17.37 25.24
N GLY A 217 -15.66 -16.66 25.41
CA GLY A 217 -15.42 -15.40 24.71
C GLY A 217 -15.29 -15.63 23.19
N GLY A 218 -15.73 -14.65 22.42
CA GLY A 218 -15.56 -14.63 20.97
C GLY A 218 -14.11 -14.44 20.56
N VAL A 219 -13.78 -14.95 19.38
CA VAL A 219 -12.47 -14.75 18.75
C VAL A 219 -12.28 -13.28 18.40
N SER A 220 -11.08 -12.73 18.54
CA SER A 220 -10.84 -11.35 18.10
C SER A 220 -10.71 -11.24 16.58
N GLY A 221 -11.07 -10.08 16.06
CA GLY A 221 -10.94 -9.77 14.64
C GLY A 221 -9.48 -9.64 14.22
N ALA A 222 -9.18 -10.07 13.00
CA ALA A 222 -7.87 -9.87 12.41
C ALA A 222 -7.61 -8.38 12.11
N GLY A 223 -6.34 -7.98 12.09
CA GLY A 223 -5.96 -6.65 11.60
C GLY A 223 -6.27 -6.46 10.11
N GLY A 224 -6.53 -5.22 9.72
CA GLY A 224 -6.68 -4.86 8.31
C GLY A 224 -5.36 -4.99 7.56
N THR A 225 -5.40 -5.34 6.28
CA THR A 225 -4.19 -5.37 5.46
C THR A 225 -3.64 -3.96 5.25
N GLY A 226 -2.33 -3.83 5.06
CA GLY A 226 -1.73 -2.56 4.68
C GLY A 226 -2.15 -2.09 3.30
N GLY A 227 -2.07 -0.79 3.06
CA GLY A 227 -2.23 -0.20 1.73
C GLY A 227 -1.10 -0.59 0.80
N SER A 228 -1.34 -0.66 -0.51
CA SER A 228 -0.25 -0.88 -1.47
C SER A 228 0.66 0.34 -1.55
N GLY A 229 1.95 0.14 -1.83
CA GLY A 229 2.84 1.24 -2.22
C GLY A 229 2.46 1.77 -3.60
N GLY A 230 2.77 3.04 -3.86
CA GLY A 230 2.62 3.66 -5.17
C GLY A 230 3.70 3.19 -6.15
N ASP A 231 3.34 3.17 -7.43
CA ASP A 231 4.25 2.82 -8.51
C ASP A 231 5.36 3.86 -8.67
N GLY A 232 6.53 3.39 -9.10
CA GLY A 232 7.68 4.23 -9.40
C GLY A 232 7.53 5.02 -10.71
N ALA A 233 8.31 6.09 -10.82
CA ALA A 233 8.32 7.01 -11.93
C ALA A 233 9.05 6.48 -13.17
N THR A 234 8.70 7.05 -14.31
CA THR A 234 9.59 7.06 -15.47
C THR A 234 10.56 8.23 -15.34
N ILE A 235 11.85 7.93 -15.25
CA ILE A 235 12.95 8.89 -15.26
C ILE A 235 13.53 8.94 -16.67
N THR A 236 13.58 10.12 -17.28
CA THR A 236 14.18 10.34 -18.60
C THR A 236 15.43 11.20 -18.44
N LEU A 237 16.58 10.71 -18.90
CA LEU A 237 17.87 11.40 -18.84
C LEU A 237 18.32 11.82 -20.24
N SER A 238 19.03 12.95 -20.33
CA SER A 238 19.84 13.25 -21.52
C SER A 238 20.98 12.23 -21.67
N SER A 239 21.27 11.83 -22.90
CA SER A 239 22.38 10.92 -23.22
C SER A 239 23.75 11.43 -22.78
N ASN A 240 23.91 12.75 -22.60
CA ASN A 240 25.17 13.34 -22.15
C ASN A 240 25.52 12.93 -20.71
N LEU A 241 24.54 12.48 -19.93
CA LEU A 241 24.72 12.08 -18.53
C LEU A 241 25.17 10.63 -18.33
N LEU A 242 25.33 9.85 -19.41
CA LEU A 242 25.82 8.47 -19.31
C LEU A 242 27.20 8.40 -18.62
N LYS A 243 28.09 9.34 -18.92
CA LYS A 243 29.40 9.44 -18.25
C LYS A 243 29.28 9.76 -16.76
N SER A 244 28.26 10.52 -16.36
CA SER A 244 28.01 10.85 -14.95
C SER A 244 27.47 9.65 -14.17
N LEU A 245 26.70 8.77 -14.81
CA LEU A 245 26.28 7.50 -14.24
C LEU A 245 27.49 6.57 -14.04
N GLU A 246 28.36 6.44 -15.04
CA GLU A 246 29.58 5.64 -14.97
C GLU A 246 30.55 6.15 -13.89
N ALA A 247 30.68 7.48 -13.77
CA ALA A 247 31.49 8.13 -12.75
C ALA A 247 30.84 8.16 -11.35
N ASN A 248 29.60 7.66 -11.21
CA ASN A 248 28.80 7.69 -9.97
C ASN A 248 28.57 9.11 -9.37
N THR A 249 28.70 10.16 -10.19
CA THR A 249 28.28 11.53 -9.84
C THR A 249 26.79 11.72 -10.03
N LEU A 250 26.16 10.85 -10.83
CA LEU A 250 24.71 10.69 -10.94
C LEU A 250 24.34 9.25 -10.57
N ALA A 251 23.26 9.09 -9.81
CA ALA A 251 22.68 7.80 -9.47
C ALA A 251 21.16 7.83 -9.67
N VAL A 252 20.59 6.69 -10.05
CA VAL A 252 19.15 6.52 -10.22
C VAL A 252 18.69 5.33 -9.40
N ASP A 253 17.74 5.58 -8.49
CA ASP A 253 17.07 4.55 -7.71
C ASP A 253 15.67 4.30 -8.30
N LEU A 254 15.49 3.13 -8.90
CA LEU A 254 14.22 2.69 -9.49
C LEU A 254 13.38 1.83 -8.55
N ASN A 255 13.79 1.67 -7.28
CA ASN A 255 13.05 0.85 -6.34
C ASN A 255 11.62 1.38 -6.15
N PRO A 256 10.62 0.49 -6.08
CA PRO A 256 9.24 0.89 -5.84
C PRO A 256 9.04 1.36 -4.40
N ALA A 257 7.92 2.03 -4.17
CA ALA A 257 7.47 2.28 -2.80
C ALA A 257 7.03 0.99 -2.12
N SER A 258 7.33 0.86 -0.83
CA SER A 258 6.89 -0.27 -0.02
C SER A 258 5.39 -0.24 0.24
N GLY A 259 4.81 -1.41 0.48
CA GLY A 259 3.48 -1.50 1.08
C GLY A 259 3.44 -0.87 2.47
N GLY A 260 2.23 -0.54 2.90
CA GLY A 260 1.96 -0.12 4.27
C GLY A 260 1.95 -1.32 5.21
N PRO A 261 2.25 -1.12 6.50
CA PRO A 261 2.14 -2.19 7.48
C PRO A 261 0.68 -2.63 7.65
N GLY A 262 0.49 -3.90 8.01
CA GLY A 262 -0.82 -4.39 8.44
C GLY A 262 -1.26 -3.75 9.76
N GLY A 263 -2.56 -3.76 9.99
CA GLY A 263 -3.16 -3.37 11.27
C GLY A 263 -2.91 -4.41 12.35
N GLU A 264 -2.98 -3.97 13.61
CA GLU A 264 -2.89 -4.89 14.74
C GLU A 264 -4.13 -5.80 14.82
N ARG A 265 -3.97 -6.97 15.44
CA ARG A 265 -5.11 -7.84 15.79
C ARG A 265 -5.97 -7.19 16.88
N GLY A 266 -7.25 -7.57 16.93
CA GLY A 266 -8.12 -7.22 18.05
C GLY A 266 -7.82 -8.02 19.32
N ASP A 267 -8.45 -7.64 20.42
CA ASP A 267 -8.36 -8.35 21.70
C ASP A 267 -9.39 -9.48 21.79
N ALA A 268 -9.03 -10.60 22.42
CA ALA A 268 -9.97 -11.70 22.60
C ALA A 268 -11.17 -11.30 23.48
N GLY A 269 -12.32 -11.92 23.21
CA GLY A 269 -13.51 -11.76 24.03
C GLY A 269 -13.34 -12.37 25.42
N ASP A 270 -13.93 -11.74 26.43
CA ASP A 270 -13.90 -12.24 27.79
C ASP A 270 -14.89 -13.40 27.98
N PRO A 271 -14.61 -14.36 28.87
CA PRO A 271 -15.56 -15.43 29.15
C PRO A 271 -16.84 -14.94 29.81
N GLY A 272 -17.92 -15.69 29.63
CA GLY A 272 -19.14 -15.58 30.42
C GLY A 272 -18.95 -16.14 31.83
N ALA A 273 -19.68 -15.58 32.79
CA ALA A 273 -19.69 -16.13 34.15
C ALA A 273 -20.52 -17.41 34.21
N GLY A 274 -20.11 -18.36 35.04
CA GLY A 274 -20.94 -19.52 35.36
C GLY A 274 -22.18 -19.14 36.17
N GLY A 275 -23.25 -19.89 35.98
CA GLY A 275 -24.49 -19.73 36.73
C GLY A 275 -24.36 -20.14 38.19
N ALA A 276 -25.11 -19.50 39.07
CA ALA A 276 -25.15 -19.90 40.47
C ALA A 276 -25.79 -21.29 40.64
N SER A 277 -25.44 -21.99 41.73
CA SER A 277 -26.09 -23.26 42.05
C SER A 277 -27.56 -23.08 42.43
N GLY A 278 -28.34 -24.14 42.23
CA GLY A 278 -29.67 -24.26 42.80
C GLY A 278 -29.58 -24.38 44.32
N PRO A 279 -30.28 -23.53 45.08
CA PRO A 279 -30.18 -23.55 46.54
C PRO A 279 -30.78 -24.85 47.10
N GLY A 280 -30.22 -25.29 48.23
CA GLY A 280 -30.76 -26.40 49.01
C GLY A 280 -32.10 -26.08 49.67
N ASN A 281 -32.59 -27.02 50.47
CA ASN A 281 -33.80 -26.85 51.28
C ASN A 281 -33.73 -27.74 52.53
N ASN A 282 -34.77 -27.76 53.35
CA ASN A 282 -34.85 -28.58 54.58
C ASN A 282 -34.64 -30.09 54.34
N CYS A 283 -34.86 -30.60 53.13
CA CYS A 283 -34.60 -31.99 52.73
C CYS A 283 -33.21 -32.22 52.08
N GLY A 284 -32.28 -31.28 52.19
CA GLY A 284 -30.86 -31.47 51.85
C GLY A 284 -30.17 -30.30 51.11
N GLY A 285 -28.87 -30.48 50.80
CA GLY A 285 -27.98 -29.42 50.26
C GLY A 285 -28.32 -28.89 48.87
N GLY A 286 -27.62 -27.82 48.46
CA GLY A 286 -27.72 -27.20 47.12
C GLY A 286 -26.94 -27.95 46.04
N GLY A 287 -27.05 -27.48 44.80
CA GLY A 287 -26.28 -27.97 43.65
C GLY A 287 -24.90 -27.33 43.56
N SER A 288 -24.21 -27.59 42.46
CA SER A 288 -22.91 -26.96 42.13
C SER A 288 -23.09 -25.70 41.28
N GLY A 289 -22.22 -24.71 41.45
CA GLY A 289 -22.17 -23.56 40.54
C GLY A 289 -21.61 -23.98 39.19
N GLY A 290 -22.01 -23.28 38.13
CA GLY A 290 -21.42 -23.44 36.82
C GLY A 290 -20.02 -22.85 36.76
N ASN A 291 -19.18 -23.40 35.89
CA ASN A 291 -17.84 -22.85 35.63
C ASN A 291 -17.93 -21.62 34.73
N TYR A 292 -16.91 -20.76 34.76
CA TYR A 292 -16.74 -19.73 33.73
C TYR A 292 -16.53 -20.36 32.35
N GLY A 293 -16.85 -19.61 31.30
CA GLY A 293 -16.40 -19.94 29.96
C GLY A 293 -14.89 -19.77 29.80
N ASP A 294 -14.38 -20.13 28.64
CA ASP A 294 -12.98 -19.90 28.27
C ASP A 294 -12.84 -18.52 27.60
N LYS A 295 -11.68 -17.88 27.76
CA LYS A 295 -11.35 -16.66 27.02
C LYS A 295 -11.30 -16.97 25.52
N GLY A 296 -11.74 -16.04 24.68
CA GLY A 296 -11.64 -16.20 23.23
C GLY A 296 -10.19 -16.31 22.76
N SER A 297 -9.99 -16.82 21.55
CA SER A 297 -8.67 -16.78 20.91
C SER A 297 -8.38 -15.40 20.31
N VAL A 298 -7.09 -15.10 20.16
CA VAL A 298 -6.63 -13.89 19.48
C VAL A 298 -6.54 -14.12 17.97
N GLY A 299 -6.99 -13.16 17.17
CA GLY A 299 -6.87 -13.13 15.73
C GLY A 299 -5.43 -12.85 15.26
N THR A 300 -5.24 -12.77 13.95
CA THR A 300 -3.93 -12.51 13.34
C THR A 300 -3.71 -11.01 13.11
N PRO A 301 -2.47 -10.51 13.20
CA PRO A 301 -2.13 -9.21 12.61
C PRO A 301 -2.51 -9.18 11.12
N GLY A 302 -2.76 -7.98 10.61
CA GLY A 302 -2.95 -7.78 9.17
C GLY A 302 -1.65 -8.04 8.40
N ALA A 303 -1.77 -8.49 7.17
CA ALA A 303 -0.61 -8.61 6.28
C ALA A 303 -0.14 -7.22 5.82
N GLU A 304 1.15 -7.10 5.53
CA GLU A 304 1.71 -5.93 4.84
C GLU A 304 1.07 -5.76 3.46
N GLY A 305 0.96 -4.51 3.02
CA GLY A 305 0.55 -4.18 1.67
C GLY A 305 1.58 -4.65 0.65
N LYS A 306 1.17 -4.75 -0.62
CA LYS A 306 2.09 -5.03 -1.72
C LYS A 306 2.91 -3.77 -2.04
N SER A 307 4.19 -3.92 -2.36
CA SER A 307 4.97 -2.85 -2.98
C SER A 307 4.38 -2.44 -4.33
N GLY A 308 4.66 -1.21 -4.76
CA GLY A 308 4.33 -0.74 -6.11
C GLY A 308 5.21 -1.38 -7.19
N ALA A 309 4.97 -1.02 -8.44
CA ALA A 309 5.87 -1.37 -9.54
C ALA A 309 7.15 -0.53 -9.51
N SER A 310 8.28 -1.11 -9.90
CA SER A 310 9.55 -0.38 -10.03
C SER A 310 9.44 0.73 -11.06
N GLY A 311 10.24 1.79 -10.88
CA GLY A 311 10.37 2.84 -11.88
C GLY A 311 11.05 2.34 -13.16
N THR A 312 10.98 3.16 -14.21
CA THR A 312 11.67 2.88 -15.48
C THR A 312 12.66 4.00 -15.80
N LEU A 313 13.79 3.63 -16.39
CA LEU A 313 14.79 4.58 -16.86
C LEU A 313 14.77 4.64 -18.38
N ARG A 314 14.71 5.86 -18.93
CA ARG A 314 14.75 6.14 -20.36
C ARG A 314 15.86 7.14 -20.64
N TYR A 315 16.41 7.05 -21.84
CA TYR A 315 17.40 7.99 -22.35
C TYR A 315 16.82 8.70 -23.56
N TRP A 316 17.07 9.99 -23.67
CA TRP A 316 16.77 10.79 -24.85
C TRP A 316 18.07 11.28 -25.47
N ASN A 317 18.16 11.21 -26.80
CA ASN A 317 19.29 11.73 -27.55
C ASN A 317 18.79 12.89 -28.40
N ASP A 318 19.34 14.09 -28.20
CA ASP A 318 19.05 15.28 -29.01
C ASP A 318 19.67 15.22 -30.42
N ALA A 319 20.17 14.05 -30.83
CA ALA A 319 20.71 13.81 -32.17
C ALA A 319 19.62 13.76 -33.27
N GLU A 320 18.35 13.95 -32.94
CA GLU A 320 17.33 14.33 -33.92
C GLU A 320 17.16 15.85 -33.94
N GLU A 321 18.19 16.52 -34.44
CA GLU A 321 17.99 17.79 -35.14
C GLU A 321 16.93 17.52 -36.23
N PHE A 322 15.83 18.27 -36.17
CA PHE A 322 14.71 18.20 -37.10
C PHE A 322 15.16 18.74 -38.48
N VAL A 323 16.05 18.02 -39.16
CA VAL A 323 16.51 18.33 -40.52
C VAL A 323 15.79 17.42 -41.49
N GLY A 324 14.73 17.96 -42.09
CA GLY A 324 14.25 17.50 -43.39
C GLY A 324 13.42 16.21 -43.39
N ALA A 325 12.28 16.30 -44.06
CA ALA A 325 11.42 15.17 -44.35
C ALA A 325 12.12 14.10 -45.18
N GLU A 326 12.54 13.01 -44.55
CA GLU A 326 12.74 11.69 -45.17
C GLU A 326 12.21 10.63 -44.17
N PRO A 327 11.37 9.68 -44.61
CA PRO A 327 10.87 8.63 -43.73
C PRO A 327 11.97 7.58 -43.46
N TYR A 328 11.77 6.79 -42.40
CA TYR A 328 12.59 5.65 -41.92
C TYR A 328 13.78 6.06 -41.02
N LYS A 329 13.94 5.59 -39.78
CA LYS A 329 13.72 4.24 -39.23
C LYS A 329 13.38 4.30 -37.74
N ALA A 330 12.39 3.52 -37.34
CA ALA A 330 12.06 3.28 -35.94
C ALA A 330 13.31 2.80 -35.16
N ARG A 331 13.63 3.52 -34.09
CA ARG A 331 14.70 3.19 -33.14
C ARG A 331 14.13 2.25 -32.08
N LEU A 332 14.71 1.05 -31.97
CA LEU A 332 14.35 0.03 -30.99
C LEU A 332 14.45 0.59 -29.56
N VAL A 333 13.34 0.48 -28.83
CA VAL A 333 13.32 0.57 -27.37
C VAL A 333 13.64 -0.83 -26.85
N PHE A 334 14.78 -0.98 -26.17
CA PHE A 334 15.06 -2.20 -25.42
C PHE A 334 14.33 -2.12 -24.08
N GLU A 335 13.19 -2.79 -24.01
CA GLU A 335 12.48 -3.01 -22.75
C GLU A 335 13.08 -4.28 -22.12
N LEU A 336 13.93 -4.11 -21.12
CA LEU A 336 14.46 -5.23 -20.34
C LEU A 336 13.41 -5.63 -19.31
N GLU A 337 12.49 -6.52 -19.71
CA GLU A 337 11.63 -7.19 -18.75
C GLU A 337 12.44 -8.20 -17.92
N PRO A 338 12.37 -8.17 -16.58
CA PRO A 338 12.91 -9.25 -15.77
C PRO A 338 12.05 -10.51 -15.96
N VAL A 339 12.52 -11.44 -16.78
CA VAL A 339 11.87 -12.76 -16.94
C VAL A 339 12.19 -13.60 -15.71
N ALA A 340 11.22 -13.75 -14.80
CA ALA A 340 11.29 -14.71 -13.72
C ALA A 340 11.03 -16.13 -14.26
N ASN A 341 12.08 -16.79 -14.77
CA ASN A 341 11.99 -18.21 -15.10
C ASN A 341 12.13 -19.07 -13.83
N ARG A 342 11.04 -19.70 -13.41
CA ARG A 342 11.06 -20.85 -12.50
C ARG A 342 11.36 -22.11 -13.31
N CYS A 343 12.59 -22.58 -13.22
CA CYS A 343 12.95 -23.96 -13.48
C CYS A 343 13.67 -24.51 -12.23
N ASP A 344 13.30 -25.73 -11.83
CA ASP A 344 13.68 -26.39 -10.59
C ASP A 344 15.16 -26.27 -10.21
N GLY A 345 15.41 -25.69 -9.03
CA GLY A 345 16.32 -26.28 -8.05
C GLY A 345 17.83 -25.98 -8.11
N ARG A 346 18.37 -25.13 -8.99
CA ARG A 346 19.78 -24.67 -8.89
C ARG A 346 19.98 -23.23 -9.35
N THR A 347 20.44 -22.37 -8.45
CA THR A 347 20.85 -21.00 -8.73
C THR A 347 22.31 -20.95 -9.20
N TRP A 348 22.53 -20.43 -10.40
CA TRP A 348 23.81 -19.85 -10.83
C TRP A 348 23.53 -18.43 -11.33
N SER A 349 24.34 -17.47 -10.90
CA SER A 349 24.34 -16.10 -11.42
C SER A 349 25.46 -15.96 -12.44
N GLU A 350 25.13 -16.04 -13.72
CA GLU A 350 26.03 -15.69 -14.81
C GLU A 350 25.28 -14.71 -15.72
N GLN A 351 25.79 -13.49 -15.84
CA GLN A 351 25.26 -12.50 -16.79
C GLN A 351 25.82 -12.82 -18.18
N VAL A 352 25.06 -13.59 -18.96
CA VAL A 352 25.36 -13.83 -20.38
C VAL A 352 24.33 -13.09 -21.22
N VAL A 353 24.80 -12.08 -21.96
CA VAL A 353 24.02 -11.40 -23.00
C VAL A 353 24.01 -12.30 -24.24
N THR A 354 22.93 -13.07 -24.42
CA THR A 354 22.76 -13.93 -25.60
C THR A 354 21.96 -13.18 -26.67
N LEU A 355 22.62 -12.78 -27.75
CA LEU A 355 21.99 -12.35 -29.00
C LEU A 355 21.39 -13.57 -29.70
N GLN A 356 20.07 -13.77 -29.58
CA GLN A 356 19.38 -14.84 -30.29
C GLN A 356 19.00 -14.40 -31.70
N ALA A 357 19.86 -14.71 -32.68
CA ALA A 357 19.44 -14.86 -34.06
C ALA A 357 18.65 -16.17 -34.17
N GLY A 358 17.42 -16.10 -34.67
CA GLY A 358 16.54 -17.25 -34.83
C GLY A 358 17.14 -18.29 -35.77
N LEU A 359 17.48 -19.46 -35.23
CA LEU A 359 17.68 -20.68 -35.98
C LEU A 359 16.56 -21.65 -35.62
N MET A 360 15.78 -21.99 -36.64
CA MET A 360 14.71 -22.99 -36.60
C MET A 360 15.29 -24.35 -36.18
N CYS A 361 14.72 -24.95 -35.13
CA CYS A 361 14.89 -26.39 -34.88
C CYS A 361 14.01 -27.16 -35.88
N SER A 362 14.65 -27.74 -36.90
CA SER A 362 14.08 -28.78 -37.75
C SER A 362 14.34 -30.13 -37.09
N ASN A 363 13.28 -30.87 -36.76
CA ASN A 363 13.37 -32.27 -36.35
C ASN A 363 13.80 -33.12 -37.55
N ARG A 364 14.91 -33.85 -37.42
CA ARG A 364 15.28 -34.93 -38.32
C ARG A 364 15.67 -36.14 -37.48
N ASP A 365 14.72 -37.05 -37.33
CA ASP A 365 14.98 -38.42 -36.91
C ASP A 365 15.75 -39.14 -38.02
N LEU A 366 16.85 -39.83 -37.67
CA LEU A 366 17.38 -40.98 -38.40
C LEU A 366 18.34 -41.78 -37.50
N ILE A 367 17.99 -43.06 -37.40
CA ILE A 367 18.59 -44.23 -36.72
C ILE A 367 18.24 -44.37 -35.23
#